data_AF-A0A844X6V3-F1
#
_entry.id   AF-A0A844X6V3-F1
#
_cell.length_a   1.000
_cell.length_b   1.000
_cell.length_c   1.000
_cell.angle_alpha   90.00
_cell.angle_beta   90.00
_cell.angle_gamma   90.00
#
_symmetry.space_group_name_H-M   'P 1'
#
loop_
_entity.id
_entity.type
_entity.pdbx_description
1 polymer ?
#
loop_
_entity_poly.entity_id
_entity_poly.type
_entity_poly.pdbx_seq_one_letter_code
_entity_poly.pdbx_strand_id
1 'polypeptide(L)'
;MAVLDKKLQDEIETLTDLAYEKFQNNEIEQSFKLYEQAWNLYPEPKENWNEAYNTASYVVNKCFVIKDFERAKKWLNNMIMVNNNLHLDDEDLGFYLGRYYFETGDYVKAKEEWDDAVSEAGYRVFKGEDPKYLDFYRHPEKYIKN
;
A
#
# COMPACT_ATOMS: atom_id res chain seq x y z
N MET A 1 17.58 -2.34 11.20
CA MET A 1 17.33 -1.97 9.80
C MET A 1 18.56 -1.26 9.25
N ALA A 2 18.88 -1.46 7.96
CA ALA A 2 19.95 -0.70 7.31
C ALA A 2 19.53 0.78 7.17
N VAL A 3 20.52 1.68 7.07
CA VAL A 3 20.28 3.12 6.88
C VAL A 3 20.84 3.50 5.52
N LEU A 4 20.04 4.17 4.70
CA LEU A 4 20.47 4.63 3.38
C LEU A 4 21.56 5.71 3.50
N ASP A 5 22.44 5.76 2.50
CA ASP A 5 23.31 6.92 2.34
C ASP A 5 22.45 8.17 2.17
N LYS A 6 22.81 9.26 2.86
CA LYS A 6 22.00 10.47 2.88
C LYS A 6 21.75 11.03 1.49
N LYS A 7 22.75 11.01 0.60
CA LYS A 7 22.57 11.55 -0.76
C LYS A 7 21.56 10.71 -1.54
N LEU A 8 21.61 9.39 -1.36
CA LEU A 8 20.65 8.48 -1.99
C LEU A 8 19.24 8.68 -1.43
N GLN A 9 19.12 8.86 -0.12
CA GLN A 9 17.85 9.18 0.53
C GLN A 9 17.26 10.49 -0.01
N ASP A 10 18.05 11.58 -0.06
CA ASP A 10 17.61 12.88 -0.59
C ASP A 10 17.14 12.78 -2.06
N GLU A 11 17.79 11.94 -2.87
CA GLU A 11 17.42 11.70 -4.28
C GLU A 11 16.09 10.94 -4.41
N ILE A 12 15.88 9.91 -3.58
CA ILE A 12 14.63 9.16 -3.51
C ILE A 12 13.48 10.08 -3.07
N GLU A 13 13.68 10.86 -2.01
CA GLU A 13 12.68 11.82 -1.50
C GLU A 13 12.28 12.82 -2.59
N THR A 14 13.26 13.40 -3.29
CA THR A 14 13.04 14.32 -4.41
C THR A 14 12.17 13.69 -5.51
N LEU A 15 12.46 12.44 -5.89
CA LEU A 15 11.68 11.73 -6.91
C LEU A 15 10.26 11.44 -6.42
N THR A 16 10.07 11.03 -5.17
CA THR A 16 8.74 10.75 -4.61
C THR A 16 7.87 12.00 -4.46
N ASP A 17 8.47 13.15 -4.15
CA ASP A 17 7.80 14.45 -4.07
C ASP A 17 7.36 14.91 -5.47
N LEU A 18 8.26 14.86 -6.45
CA LEU A 18 7.92 15.13 -7.86
C LEU A 18 6.82 14.19 -8.36
N ALA A 19 6.89 12.90 -7.99
CA ALA A 19 5.87 11.93 -8.34
C ALA A 19 4.50 12.30 -7.75
N TYR A 20 4.48 12.76 -6.50
CA TYR A 20 3.26 13.24 -5.85
C TYR A 20 2.69 14.47 -6.57
N GLU A 21 3.51 15.47 -6.88
CA GLU A 21 3.09 16.65 -7.65
C GLU A 21 2.49 16.28 -9.01
N LYS A 22 3.14 15.36 -9.74
CA LYS A 22 2.62 14.85 -11.02
C LYS A 22 1.27 14.18 -10.86
N PHE A 23 1.05 13.43 -9.78
CA PHE A 23 -0.25 12.84 -9.49
C PHE A 23 -1.32 13.91 -9.23
N GLN A 24 -1.01 14.93 -8.42
CA GLN A 24 -1.92 16.03 -8.12
C GLN A 24 -2.32 16.82 -9.39
N ASN A 25 -1.40 16.93 -10.35
CA ASN A 25 -1.65 17.56 -11.65
C ASN A 25 -2.32 16.64 -12.67
N ASN A 26 -2.83 15.47 -12.26
CA ASN A 26 -3.44 14.44 -13.11
C ASN A 26 -2.49 13.90 -14.22
N GLU A 27 -1.18 14.05 -14.04
CA GLU A 27 -0.14 13.50 -14.91
C GLU A 27 0.22 12.06 -14.45
N ILE A 28 -0.80 11.19 -14.44
CA ILE A 28 -0.78 9.87 -13.78
C ILE A 28 0.41 8.99 -14.17
N GLU A 29 0.66 8.80 -15.46
CA GLU A 29 1.77 7.94 -15.93
C GLU A 29 3.15 8.54 -15.64
N GLN A 30 3.28 9.87 -15.58
CA GLN A 30 4.54 10.50 -15.19
C GLN A 30 4.81 10.29 -13.69
N SER A 31 3.77 10.37 -12.86
CA SER A 31 3.87 10.06 -11.44
C SER A 31 4.40 8.64 -11.20
N PHE A 32 3.81 7.63 -11.84
CA PHE A 32 4.27 6.25 -11.64
C PHE A 32 5.67 5.99 -12.19
N LYS A 33 6.08 6.64 -13.29
CA LYS A 33 7.46 6.56 -13.76
C LYS A 33 8.45 7.11 -12.74
N LEU A 34 8.14 8.21 -12.07
CA LEU A 34 8.99 8.79 -11.02
C LEU A 34 9.05 7.88 -9.78
N TYR A 35 7.95 7.25 -9.38
CA TYR A 35 7.96 6.25 -8.31
C TYR A 35 8.79 5.01 -8.68
N GLU A 36 8.71 4.53 -9.92
CA GLU A 36 9.55 3.43 -10.40
C GLU A 36 11.03 3.84 -10.43
N GLN A 37 11.36 5.07 -10.80
CA GLN A 37 12.72 5.60 -10.71
C GLN A 37 13.22 5.62 -9.26
N ALA A 38 12.42 6.16 -8.33
CA ALA A 38 12.75 6.16 -6.90
C ALA A 38 12.99 4.75 -6.37
N TRP A 39 12.09 3.81 -6.70
CA TRP A 39 12.22 2.41 -6.32
C TRP A 39 13.51 1.77 -6.85
N ASN A 40 13.92 2.09 -8.08
CA ASN A 40 15.12 1.52 -8.67
C ASN A 40 16.43 2.03 -8.05
N LEU A 41 16.40 3.11 -7.27
CA LEU A 41 17.56 3.62 -6.54
C LEU A 41 17.90 2.79 -5.30
N TYR A 42 16.94 2.03 -4.74
CA TYR A 42 17.23 1.17 -3.58
C TYR A 42 18.27 0.09 -3.94
N PRO A 43 19.35 -0.04 -3.14
CA PRO A 43 20.34 -1.09 -3.35
C PRO A 43 19.73 -2.49 -3.22
N GLU A 44 20.26 -3.46 -3.98
CA GLU A 44 19.80 -4.84 -3.88
C GLU A 44 20.34 -5.54 -2.61
N PRO A 45 19.53 -6.40 -1.96
CA PRO A 45 18.12 -6.66 -2.26
C PRO A 45 17.21 -5.56 -1.68
N LYS A 46 16.20 -5.13 -2.45
CA LYS A 46 15.35 -3.97 -2.11
C LYS A 46 14.53 -4.17 -0.84
N GLU A 47 14.19 -5.41 -0.51
CA GLU A 47 13.49 -5.81 0.69
C GLU A 47 14.26 -5.57 2.00
N ASN A 48 15.53 -5.16 1.94
CA ASN A 48 16.31 -4.77 3.12
C ASN A 48 16.06 -3.33 3.59
N TRP A 49 15.26 -2.55 2.85
CA TRP A 49 15.10 -1.11 3.08
C TRP A 49 13.67 -0.77 3.47
N ASN A 50 13.49 -0.24 4.67
CA ASN A 50 12.17 0.15 5.16
C ASN A 50 11.57 1.28 4.31
N GLU A 51 12.41 2.17 3.81
CA GLU A 51 12.03 3.26 2.92
C GLU A 51 11.43 2.74 1.60
N ALA A 52 11.85 1.54 1.14
CA ALA A 52 11.25 0.91 -0.02
C ALA A 52 9.77 0.57 0.23
N TYR A 53 9.45 0.05 1.41
CA TYR A 53 8.06 -0.19 1.81
C TYR A 53 7.22 1.10 1.69
N ASN A 54 7.72 2.23 2.20
CA ASN A 54 7.05 3.52 2.11
C ASN A 54 6.81 3.96 0.66
N THR A 55 7.82 3.84 -0.20
CA THR A 55 7.66 4.14 -1.63
C THR A 55 6.58 3.28 -2.28
N ALA A 56 6.53 1.99 -1.94
CA ALA A 56 5.49 1.10 -2.46
C ALA A 56 4.08 1.46 -1.94
N SER A 57 3.93 1.79 -0.66
CA SER A 57 2.63 2.19 -0.09
C SER A 57 2.11 3.50 -0.69
N TYR A 58 2.98 4.45 -1.02
CA TYR A 58 2.62 5.67 -1.74
C TYR A 58 2.03 5.40 -3.12
N VAL A 59 2.53 4.37 -3.80
CA VAL A 59 2.03 3.92 -5.11
C VAL A 59 0.70 3.21 -4.96
N VAL A 60 0.59 2.27 -4.01
CA VAL A 60 -0.67 1.52 -3.75
C VAL A 60 -1.82 2.47 -3.43
N ASN A 61 -1.61 3.45 -2.55
CA ASN A 61 -2.63 4.45 -2.24
C ASN A 61 -3.15 5.18 -3.48
N LYS A 62 -2.26 5.57 -4.38
CA LYS A 62 -2.63 6.22 -5.65
C LYS A 62 -3.36 5.28 -6.59
N CYS A 63 -2.91 4.03 -6.69
CA CYS A 63 -3.60 3.00 -7.45
C CYS A 63 -5.05 2.81 -6.98
N PHE A 64 -5.30 2.83 -5.67
CA PHE A 64 -6.67 2.76 -5.15
C PHE A 64 -7.51 4.00 -5.51
N VAL A 65 -6.93 5.20 -5.51
CA VAL A 65 -7.63 6.42 -5.94
C VAL A 65 -8.08 6.33 -7.40
N ILE A 66 -7.21 5.86 -8.29
CA ILE A 66 -7.51 5.74 -9.73
C ILE A 66 -8.13 4.39 -10.14
N LYS A 67 -8.32 3.49 -9.17
CA LYS A 67 -8.82 2.12 -9.35
C LYS A 67 -7.98 1.26 -10.32
N ASP A 68 -6.68 1.46 -10.33
CA ASP A 68 -5.73 0.63 -11.08
C ASP A 68 -5.25 -0.54 -10.21
N PHE A 69 -6.11 -1.57 -10.12
CA PHE A 69 -5.85 -2.71 -9.24
C PHE A 69 -4.76 -3.66 -9.76
N GLU A 70 -4.52 -3.69 -11.07
CA GLU A 70 -3.39 -4.44 -11.64
C GLU A 70 -2.05 -3.87 -11.16
N ARG A 71 -1.90 -2.54 -11.22
CA ARG A 71 -0.71 -1.87 -10.66
C ARG A 71 -0.68 -1.98 -9.13
N ALA A 72 -1.83 -1.85 -8.45
CA ALA A 72 -1.90 -2.02 -6.99
C ALA A 72 -1.35 -3.39 -6.56
N LYS A 73 -1.74 -4.48 -7.24
CA LYS A 73 -1.28 -5.83 -6.95
C LYS A 73 0.24 -5.98 -7.05
N LYS A 74 0.85 -5.43 -8.11
CA LYS A 74 2.31 -5.43 -8.30
C LYS A 74 3.02 -4.79 -7.11
N TRP A 75 2.55 -3.61 -6.67
CA TRP A 75 3.21 -2.87 -5.59
C TRP A 75 2.87 -3.39 -4.19
N LEU A 76 1.69 -4.00 -4.00
CA LEU A 76 1.37 -4.76 -2.79
C LEU A 76 2.32 -5.94 -2.61
N ASN A 77 2.66 -6.67 -3.68
CA ASN A 77 3.65 -7.75 -3.58
C ASN A 77 5.02 -7.24 -3.15
N ASN A 78 5.42 -6.04 -3.57
CA ASN A 78 6.64 -5.40 -3.09
C ASN A 78 6.56 -5.08 -1.59
N MET A 79 5.43 -4.55 -1.11
CA MET A 79 5.20 -4.32 0.32
C MET A 79 5.29 -5.62 1.13
N ILE A 80 4.63 -6.69 0.68
CA ILE A 80 4.68 -8.01 1.31
C ILE A 80 6.12 -8.53 1.40
N MET A 81 6.88 -8.40 0.32
CA MET A 81 8.28 -8.83 0.27
C MET A 81 9.15 -8.08 1.30
N VAL A 82 9.02 -6.75 1.37
CA VAL A 82 9.76 -5.93 2.35
C VAL A 82 9.33 -6.25 3.78
N ASN A 83 8.02 -6.31 4.04
CA ASN A 83 7.47 -6.61 5.38
C ASN A 83 7.95 -7.97 5.90
N ASN A 84 7.88 -9.01 5.06
CA ASN A 84 8.30 -10.36 5.44
C ASN A 84 9.80 -10.45 5.74
N ASN A 85 10.64 -9.72 4.99
CA ASN A 85 12.08 -9.73 5.18
C ASN A 85 12.53 -8.92 6.40
N LEU A 86 11.90 -7.76 6.63
CA LEU A 86 12.25 -6.89 7.76
C LEU A 86 11.52 -7.22 9.05
N HIS A 87 10.53 -8.12 9.01
CA HIS A 87 9.66 -8.45 10.15
C HIS A 87 9.06 -7.19 10.78
N LEU A 88 8.47 -6.33 9.93
CA LEU A 88 7.92 -5.05 10.39
C LEU A 88 6.67 -5.22 11.26
N ASP A 89 6.02 -6.39 11.21
CA ASP A 89 4.71 -6.64 11.81
C ASP A 89 3.73 -5.49 11.50
N ASP A 90 3.74 -5.03 10.23
CA ASP A 90 3.02 -3.82 9.88
C ASP A 90 1.51 -4.07 9.80
N GLU A 91 0.80 -3.63 10.85
CA GLU A 91 -0.66 -3.60 10.96
C GLU A 91 -1.32 -2.99 9.70
N ASP A 92 -0.66 -2.02 9.05
CA ASP A 92 -1.19 -1.36 7.87
C ASP A 92 -1.22 -2.29 6.65
N LEU A 93 -0.31 -3.26 6.52
CA LEU A 93 -0.25 -4.17 5.37
C LEU A 93 -1.53 -5.01 5.25
N GLY A 94 -2.02 -5.57 6.36
CA GLY A 94 -3.27 -6.32 6.39
C GLY A 94 -4.45 -5.43 5.95
N PHE A 95 -4.44 -4.15 6.35
CA PHE A 95 -5.45 -3.21 5.89
C PHE A 95 -5.39 -2.96 4.37
N TYR A 96 -4.20 -2.77 3.80
CA TYR A 96 -4.01 -2.63 2.35
C TYR A 96 -4.49 -3.88 1.58
N LEU A 97 -4.19 -5.08 2.08
CA LEU A 97 -4.62 -6.34 1.48
C LEU A 97 -6.14 -6.50 1.53
N GLY A 98 -6.75 -6.25 2.70
CA GLY A 98 -8.20 -6.29 2.85
C GLY A 98 -8.91 -5.30 1.91
N ARG A 99 -8.35 -4.08 1.77
CA ARG A 99 -8.84 -3.07 0.83
C ARG A 99 -8.74 -3.55 -0.62
N TYR A 100 -7.62 -4.12 -1.02
CA TYR A 100 -7.44 -4.69 -2.36
C TYR A 100 -8.46 -5.79 -2.65
N TYR A 101 -8.63 -6.75 -1.74
CA TYR A 101 -9.59 -7.84 -1.91
C TYR A 101 -11.03 -7.32 -1.96
N PHE A 102 -11.38 -6.34 -1.13
CA PHE A 102 -12.69 -5.71 -1.17
C PHE A 102 -12.97 -5.06 -2.53
N GLU A 103 -12.04 -4.23 -3.02
CA GLU A 103 -12.24 -3.49 -4.28
C GLU A 103 -12.24 -4.41 -5.51
N THR A 104 -11.56 -5.56 -5.42
CA THR A 104 -11.54 -6.59 -6.47
C THR A 104 -12.65 -7.63 -6.34
N GLY A 105 -13.49 -7.54 -5.30
CA GLY A 105 -14.67 -8.38 -5.09
C GLY A 105 -14.41 -9.72 -4.38
N ASP A 106 -13.20 -9.96 -3.88
CA ASP A 106 -12.90 -11.11 -3.01
C ASP A 106 -13.25 -10.79 -1.56
N TYR A 107 -14.54 -10.63 -1.29
CA TYR A 107 -15.04 -10.20 0.02
C TYR A 107 -14.68 -11.17 1.15
N VAL A 108 -14.54 -12.46 0.87
CA VAL A 108 -14.15 -13.44 1.89
C VAL A 108 -12.75 -13.13 2.40
N LYS A 109 -11.76 -13.00 1.50
CA LYS A 109 -10.40 -12.64 1.89
C LYS A 109 -10.30 -11.24 2.47
N ALA A 110 -11.09 -10.29 1.94
CA ALA A 110 -11.14 -8.94 2.50
C ALA A 110 -11.51 -8.96 3.98
N LYS A 111 -12.48 -9.81 4.35
CA LYS A 111 -12.90 -9.97 5.74
C LYS A 111 -11.82 -10.66 6.57
N GLU A 112 -11.17 -11.71 6.06
CA GLU A 112 -10.09 -12.43 6.76
C GLU A 112 -8.95 -11.47 7.13
N GLU A 113 -8.43 -10.70 6.18
CA GLU A 113 -7.35 -9.73 6.42
C GLU A 113 -7.75 -8.65 7.45
N TRP A 114 -9.00 -8.18 7.40
CA TRP A 114 -9.50 -7.18 8.34
C TRP A 114 -9.87 -7.76 9.71
N ASP A 115 -10.21 -9.05 9.82
CA ASP A 115 -10.41 -9.71 11.12
C ASP A 115 -9.09 -9.71 11.91
N ASP A 116 -7.98 -10.04 11.24
CA ASP A 116 -6.65 -10.02 11.85
C ASP A 116 -6.28 -8.60 12.30
N ALA A 117 -6.37 -7.61 11.39
CA ALA A 117 -6.05 -6.21 11.70
C ALA A 117 -6.93 -5.63 12.84
N VAL A 118 -8.23 -5.98 12.87
CA VAL A 118 -9.14 -5.55 13.95
C VAL A 118 -8.85 -6.28 15.26
N SER A 119 -8.37 -7.52 15.23
CA SER A 119 -8.01 -8.25 16.46
C SER A 119 -6.86 -7.57 17.22
N GLU A 120 -5.94 -6.95 16.48
CA GLU A 120 -4.75 -6.28 17.04
C GLU A 120 -5.03 -4.83 17.42
N ALA A 121 -5.64 -4.07 16.51
CA ALA A 121 -5.79 -2.62 16.62
C ALA A 121 -7.23 -2.16 16.96
N GLY A 122 -8.20 -3.07 16.90
CA GLY A 122 -9.63 -2.74 16.98
C GLY A 122 -10.13 -1.98 15.75
N TYR A 123 -11.34 -1.44 15.84
CA TYR A 123 -11.98 -0.71 14.73
C TYR A 123 -11.28 0.60 14.32
N ARG A 124 -10.19 1.00 14.99
CA ARG A 124 -9.43 2.21 14.64
C ARG A 124 -8.77 2.09 13.25
N VAL A 125 -8.55 0.87 12.76
CA VAL A 125 -8.01 0.60 11.41
C VAL A 125 -8.85 1.21 10.30
N PHE A 126 -10.16 1.40 10.52
CA PHE A 126 -11.05 2.04 9.55
C PHE A 126 -11.12 3.57 9.68
N LYS A 127 -10.36 4.19 10.61
CA LYS A 127 -10.45 5.63 10.86
C LYS A 127 -9.80 6.42 9.71
N GLY A 128 -10.58 7.26 9.04
CA GLY A 128 -10.10 8.09 7.93
C GLY A 128 -10.22 7.40 6.56
N GLU A 129 -10.64 6.14 6.56
CA GLU A 129 -10.86 5.34 5.37
C GLU A 129 -12.27 5.54 4.79
N ASP A 130 -12.50 5.04 3.58
CA ASP A 130 -13.82 5.09 2.94
C ASP A 130 -14.87 4.38 3.84
N PRO A 131 -15.96 5.04 4.25
CA PRO A 131 -16.98 4.46 5.13
C PRO A 131 -17.55 3.13 4.65
N LYS A 132 -17.48 2.82 3.34
CA LYS A 132 -17.94 1.54 2.79
C LYS A 132 -17.18 0.33 3.37
N TYR A 133 -15.90 0.49 3.75
CA TYR A 133 -15.11 -0.61 4.30
C TYR A 133 -15.59 -1.00 5.69
N LEU A 134 -15.91 -0.01 6.54
CA LEU A 134 -16.49 -0.25 7.86
C LEU A 134 -17.92 -0.80 7.76
N ASP A 135 -18.73 -0.30 6.82
CA ASP A 135 -20.07 -0.87 6.57
C ASP A 135 -19.97 -2.34 6.15
N PHE A 136 -19.09 -2.66 5.20
CA PHE A 136 -18.80 -4.03 4.80
C PHE A 136 -18.40 -4.90 5.99
N TYR A 137 -17.41 -4.45 6.78
CA TYR A 137 -16.88 -5.25 7.87
C TYR A 137 -17.94 -5.55 8.95
N ARG A 138 -18.86 -4.61 9.19
CA ARG A 138 -19.98 -4.80 10.13
C ARG A 138 -21.15 -5.59 9.55
N HIS A 139 -21.30 -5.59 8.23
CA HIS A 139 -22.43 -6.17 7.52
C HIS A 139 -21.97 -7.00 6.30
N PRO A 140 -21.09 -8.00 6.50
CA PRO A 140 -20.51 -8.75 5.38
C PRO A 140 -21.58 -9.51 4.56
N GLU A 141 -22.72 -9.85 5.16
CA GLU A 141 -23.86 -10.50 4.51
C GLU A 141 -24.49 -9.67 3.38
N LYS A 142 -24.28 -8.34 3.35
CA LYS A 142 -24.73 -7.49 2.24
C LYS A 142 -23.91 -7.71 0.97
N TYR A 143 -22.68 -8.22 1.11
CA TYR A 143 -21.68 -8.30 0.04
C TYR A 143 -21.37 -9.75 -0.34
N ILE A 144 -21.23 -10.63 0.66
CA ILE A 144 -21.03 -12.07 0.49
C ILE A 144 -22.41 -12.71 0.28
N LYS A 145 -22.78 -12.93 -0.99
CA LYS A 145 -24.01 -13.64 -1.32
C LYS A 145 -23.79 -15.15 -1.10
N ASN A 146 -24.73 -15.76 -0.38
CA ASN A 146 -24.85 -17.23 -0.26
C ASN A 146 -25.18 -17.89 -1.60
#